data_AF-A0A2R6D072-F1
#
_entry.id   AF-A0A2R6D072-F1
#
_cell.length_a   1.000
_cell.length_b   1.000
_cell.length_c   1.000
_cell.angle_alpha   90.00
_cell.angle_beta   90.00
_cell.angle_gamma   90.00
#
_symmetry.space_group_name_H-M   'P 1'
#
loop_
_entity.id
_entity.type
_entity.pdbx_description
1 polymer ?
#
loop_
_entity_poly.entity_id
_entity_poly.type
_entity_poly.pdbx_seq_one_letter_code
_entity_poly.pdbx_strand_id
1 'polypeptide(L)'
;MSNYVDDDSGGQGTGSGRYDIAGLDLTDDTYLIGQSLIRNRYRADGSSGNTVLRGKQELFKLKEAFPFVDASGNAVFTVNSR
;
A
#
# COMPACT_ATOMS: atom_id res chain seq x y z
N MET A 1 -19.75 -17.33 22.80
CA MET A 1 -19.29 -15.95 22.55
C MET A 1 -18.81 -15.88 21.10
N SER A 2 -19.58 -15.14 20.29
CA SER A 2 -19.45 -14.79 18.87
C SER A 2 -19.30 -15.91 17.82
N ASN A 3 -20.43 -16.24 17.19
CA ASN A 3 -20.50 -16.92 15.89
C ASN A 3 -20.36 -15.87 14.79
N TYR A 4 -19.46 -16.05 13.83
CA TYR A 4 -19.49 -15.30 12.57
C TYR A 4 -20.31 -16.12 11.58
N VAL A 5 -21.37 -15.53 11.05
CA VAL A 5 -22.28 -16.13 10.08
C VAL A 5 -21.81 -15.70 8.71
N ASP A 6 -21.36 -16.63 7.88
CA ASP A 6 -21.15 -16.43 6.45
C ASP A 6 -22.53 -16.46 5.77
N ASP A 7 -23.08 -15.28 5.48
CA ASP A 7 -24.24 -15.14 4.60
C ASP A 7 -23.74 -15.05 3.15
N ASP A 8 -23.60 -16.22 2.52
CA ASP A 8 -23.33 -16.34 1.09
C ASP A 8 -24.63 -16.12 0.32
N SER A 9 -24.86 -14.87 -0.08
CA SER A 9 -25.87 -14.51 -1.07
C SER A 9 -25.24 -13.82 -2.29
N GLY A 10 -24.79 -14.65 -3.23
CA GLY A 10 -24.93 -14.40 -4.68
C GLY A 10 -24.21 -13.19 -5.27
N GLY A 11 -22.95 -13.37 -5.65
CA GLY A 11 -22.25 -12.55 -6.64
C GLY A 11 -20.84 -13.08 -6.87
N GLN A 12 -20.49 -13.48 -8.10
CA GLN A 12 -19.10 -13.80 -8.44
C GLN A 12 -18.24 -12.53 -8.31
N GLY A 13 -17.61 -12.35 -7.16
CA GLY A 13 -16.47 -11.46 -6.97
C GLY A 13 -15.26 -12.31 -6.63
N THR A 14 -14.34 -12.46 -7.57
CA THR A 14 -12.98 -12.96 -7.30
C THR A 14 -12.40 -12.15 -6.13
N GLY A 15 -11.92 -12.83 -5.09
CA GLY A 15 -11.71 -12.27 -3.76
C GLY A 15 -10.84 -11.01 -3.70
N SER A 16 -11.48 -9.84 -3.66
CA SER A 16 -10.88 -8.56 -3.34
C SER A 16 -11.85 -7.79 -2.46
N GLY A 17 -11.72 -7.85 -1.14
CA GLY A 17 -12.73 -7.17 -0.30
C GLY A 17 -12.49 -6.98 1.18
N ARG A 18 -11.33 -7.35 1.73
CA ARG A 18 -11.02 -7.04 3.15
C ARG A 18 -9.89 -6.04 3.34
N TYR A 19 -8.93 -6.02 2.42
CA TYR A 19 -7.73 -5.19 2.53
C TYR A 19 -7.50 -4.47 1.20
N ASP A 20 -8.33 -3.47 0.93
CA ASP A 20 -8.12 -2.53 -0.18
C ASP A 20 -7.49 -1.24 0.36
N ILE A 21 -6.62 -0.61 -0.43
CA ILE A 21 -5.97 0.66 -0.11
C ILE A 21 -6.48 1.70 -1.10
N ALA A 22 -7.36 2.56 -0.63
CA ALA A 22 -7.95 3.63 -1.44
C ALA A 22 -6.86 4.46 -2.14
N GLY A 23 -6.97 4.62 -3.46
CA GLY A 23 -6.01 5.38 -4.27
C GLY A 23 -4.86 4.55 -4.85
N LEU A 24 -4.82 3.25 -4.58
CA LEU A 24 -3.92 2.31 -5.26
C LEU A 24 -4.74 1.27 -6.03
N ASP A 25 -4.29 0.98 -7.24
CA ASP A 25 -4.80 -0.12 -8.03
C ASP A 25 -3.94 -1.36 -7.76
N LEU A 26 -4.44 -2.23 -6.88
CA LEU A 26 -3.74 -3.44 -6.43
C LEU A 26 -4.38 -4.68 -7.08
N THR A 27 -3.92 -5.00 -8.28
CA THR A 27 -4.44 -6.13 -9.07
C THR A 27 -3.72 -7.45 -8.82
N ASP A 28 -2.57 -7.42 -8.16
CA ASP A 28 -1.71 -8.59 -7.98
C ASP A 28 -1.81 -9.12 -6.54
N ASP A 29 -1.56 -10.41 -6.37
CA ASP A 29 -1.58 -11.06 -5.06
C ASP A 29 -0.33 -10.76 -4.21
N THR A 30 0.75 -10.29 -4.83
CA THR A 30 2.04 -10.11 -4.15
C THR A 30 2.82 -8.93 -4.74
N TYR A 31 3.46 -8.18 -3.84
CA TYR A 31 4.27 -7.02 -4.18
C TYR A 31 5.66 -7.13 -3.53
N LEU A 32 6.70 -6.81 -4.29
CA LEU A 32 8.07 -6.78 -3.80
C LEU A 32 8.41 -5.39 -3.27
N ILE A 33 8.90 -5.31 -2.04
CA ILE A 33 9.36 -4.06 -1.43
C ILE A 33 10.87 -3.90 -1.64
N GLY A 34 11.24 -2.92 -2.46
CA GLY A 34 12.63 -2.51 -2.67
C GLY A 34 12.99 -1.29 -1.83
N GLN A 35 14.07 -1.36 -1.06
CA GLN A 35 14.65 -0.22 -0.35
C GLN A 35 15.88 0.32 -1.07
N SER A 36 16.01 1.65 -1.16
CA SER A 36 17.22 2.29 -1.70
C SER A 36 18.37 2.27 -0.69
N LEU A 37 19.59 1.98 -1.16
CA LEU A 37 20.79 1.88 -0.30
C LEU A 37 21.32 3.24 0.21
N ILE A 38 21.00 4.35 -0.47
CA ILE A 38 21.61 5.68 -0.24
C ILE A 38 20.71 6.60 0.61
N ARG A 39 19.40 6.33 0.63
CA ARG A 39 18.37 7.11 1.35
C ARG A 39 17.23 6.18 1.75
N ASN A 40 16.51 6.51 2.81
CA ASN A 40 15.26 5.83 3.19
C ASN A 40 14.17 6.13 2.16
N ARG A 41 14.20 5.36 1.07
CA ARG A 41 13.18 5.32 0.03
C ARG A 41 12.77 3.88 -0.17
N TYR A 42 11.47 3.70 -0.35
CA TYR A 42 10.83 2.41 -0.56
C TYR A 42 10.03 2.45 -1.86
N ARG A 43 9.94 1.31 -2.52
CA ARG A 43 9.16 1.09 -3.74
C ARG A 43 8.46 -0.26 -3.61
N ALA A 44 7.19 -0.31 -3.97
CA ALA A 44 6.46 -1.57 -4.12
C ALA A 44 6.25 -1.86 -5.60
N ASP A 45 6.70 -3.05 -6.02
CA ASP A 45 6.60 -3.52 -7.40
C ASP A 45 5.67 -4.72 -7.51
N GLY A 46 4.76 -4.68 -8.49
CA GLY A 46 3.93 -5.81 -8.84
C GLY A 46 4.71 -6.89 -9.57
N SER A 47 4.02 -7.99 -9.89
CA SER A 47 4.58 -9.15 -10.59
C SER A 47 5.14 -8.82 -11.98
N SER A 48 4.62 -7.78 -12.63
CA SER A 48 5.10 -7.28 -13.92
C SER A 48 6.31 -6.31 -13.82
N GLY A 49 6.76 -5.99 -12.61
CA GLY A 49 7.85 -5.03 -12.36
C GLY A 49 7.43 -3.55 -12.39
N ASN A 50 6.12 -3.29 -12.48
CA ASN A 50 5.54 -1.96 -12.40
C ASN A 50 5.55 -1.44 -10.96
N THR A 51 5.93 -0.17 -10.76
CA THR A 51 5.75 0.47 -9.46
C THR A 51 4.29 0.80 -9.23
N VAL A 52 3.73 0.39 -8.11
CA VAL A 52 2.41 0.85 -7.66
C VAL A 52 2.50 1.88 -6.54
N LEU A 53 3.57 1.84 -5.74
CA LEU A 53 3.71 2.67 -4.56
C LEU A 53 5.16 3.12 -4.34
N ARG A 54 5.34 4.36 -3.86
CA ARG A 54 6.66 4.91 -3.51
C ARG A 54 6.61 5.60 -2.15
N GLY A 55 7.49 5.21 -1.23
CA GLY A 55 7.69 5.90 0.04
C GLY A 55 8.99 6.68 0.01
N LYS A 56 8.96 7.96 0.38
CA LYS A 56 10.19 8.77 0.52
C LYS A 56 10.20 9.41 1.89
N GLN A 57 11.27 9.22 2.64
CA GLN A 57 11.47 9.96 3.88
C GLN A 57 11.55 11.46 3.60
N GLU A 58 10.71 12.22 4.29
CA GLU A 58 10.82 13.67 4.34
C GLU A 58 11.32 14.09 5.71
N LEU A 59 12.56 14.60 5.77
CA LEU A 59 13.15 15.19 6.96
C LEU A 59 12.78 16.68 7.04
N PHE A 60 11.50 17.01 7.02
CA PHE A 60 11.05 18.38 7.23
C PHE A 60 10.66 18.59 8.70
N LYS A 61 11.53 19.30 9.43
CA LYS A 61 11.29 19.95 10.73
C LYS A 61 10.61 19.08 11.80
N LEU A 62 11.43 18.54 12.71
CA LEU A 62 11.05 17.96 14.01
C LEU A 62 10.20 16.67 14.02
N LYS A 63 9.62 16.25 12.89
CA LYS A 63 8.76 15.06 12.81
C LYS A 63 9.20 14.14 11.68
N GLU A 64 9.50 12.89 12.00
CA GLU A 64 9.89 11.89 11.00
C GLU A 64 8.62 11.30 10.37
N ALA A 65 8.31 11.73 9.14
CA ALA A 65 7.18 11.24 8.37
C ALA A 65 7.63 10.67 7.02
N PHE A 66 6.95 9.61 6.62
CA PHE A 66 7.21 8.88 5.38
C PHE A 66 5.90 8.83 4.59
N PRO A 67 5.62 9.84 3.74
CA PRO A 67 4.50 9.76 2.81
C PRO A 67 4.77 8.67 1.77
N PHE A 68 3.74 7.86 1.54
CA PHE A 68 3.66 6.90 0.45
C PHE A 68 2.73 7.46 -0.62
N VAL A 69 3.22 7.51 -1.86
CA VAL A 69 2.56 8.10 -3.02
C VAL A 69 2.31 7.08 -4.12
N ASP A 70 1.23 7.29 -4.87
CA ASP A 70 0.88 6.51 -6.06
C ASP A 70 1.83 6.80 -7.25
N ALA A 71 1.58 6.16 -8.39
CA ALA A 71 2.34 6.39 -9.62
C ALA A 71 2.25 7.83 -10.17
N SER A 72 1.20 8.56 -9.81
CA SER A 72 0.97 9.97 -10.18
C SER A 72 1.60 10.96 -9.19
N GLY A 73 2.13 10.47 -8.06
CA GLY A 73 2.72 11.29 -7.00
C GLY A 73 1.72 11.78 -5.95
N ASN A 74 0.47 11.30 -5.96
CA ASN A 74 -0.52 11.67 -4.95
C ASN A 74 -0.28 10.87 -3.67
N ALA A 75 -0.35 11.54 -2.52
CA ALA A 75 -0.23 10.87 -1.22
C ALA A 75 -1.43 9.94 -0.97
N VAL A 76 -1.13 8.69 -0.65
CA VAL A 76 -2.12 7.65 -0.35
C VAL A 76 -2.21 7.46 1.17
N PHE A 77 -1.06 7.33 1.83
CA PHE A 77 -0.97 7.26 3.29
C PHE A 77 0.39 7.74 3.79
N THR A 78 0.49 7.98 5.10
CA THR A 78 1.72 8.46 5.74
C THR A 78 2.05 7.61 6.95
N VAL A 79 3.30 7.13 7.03
CA VAL A 79 3.84 6.49 8.22
C VAL A 79 4.52 7.55 9.08
N ASN A 80 4.21 7.55 10.38
CA ASN A 80 4.85 8.42 11.36
C ASN A 80 5.70 7.57 12.30
N SER A 81 6.89 8.05 12.67
CA SER A 81 7.61 7.52 13.84
C SER A 81 6.82 7.89 15.10
N ARG A 82 6.52 6.92 15.96
CA ARG A 82 6.06 7.19 17.34
C ARG A 82 7.23 7.17 18.29
#